data_AF-A0ABD0MWQ5-F1
#
_entry.id   AF-A0ABD0MWQ5-F1
#
_cell.length_a   1.000
_cell.length_b   1.000
_cell.length_c   1.000
_cell.angle_alpha   90.00
_cell.angle_beta   90.00
_cell.angle_gamma   90.00
#
_symmetry.space_group_name_H-M   'P 1'
#
loop_
_entity.id
_entity.type
_entity.pdbx_description
1 polymer ?
#
loop_
_entity_poly.entity_id
_entity_poly.type
_entity_poly.pdbx_seq_one_letter_code
_entity_poly.pdbx_strand_id
1 'polypeptide(L)'
;TQSVCVGRNTSSTTTLSTGAPQGCVLSPLLFTLLTHDCTAKFSSNHIIKFTDDTTVVDLISNNDKTHYREEVAQLAKWCGANNLSLNVGKTKEVVMDFRRNSVDHPPLTIDSSPVERVTSTEFLGVHITEDLTWTTNVTSLNKKGQQRLHFLRRLKRASLPPPILTTFYRGTIERVLTSCITVWYGNCSAADCKTLQRTVNTAAIFLARCSSIMKDPTHPSHNLFQLLPSGRRYWSIKAHSVRFLNSFFPQAVRVLNSNLPVLPEIDERWSFATG
;
A
#
# COMPACT_ATOMS: atom_id res chain seq x y z
N THR A 1 33.25 -8.48 -13.24
CA THR A 1 34.00 -7.65 -12.28
C THR A 1 33.08 -6.60 -11.70
N GLN A 2 33.34 -6.12 -10.49
CA GLN A 2 32.60 -5.03 -9.85
C GLN A 2 33.58 -4.03 -9.23
N SER A 3 33.19 -2.75 -9.22
CA SER A 3 33.88 -1.66 -8.52
C SER A 3 32.85 -0.63 -8.10
N VAL A 4 33.06 0.01 -6.95
CA VAL A 4 32.16 1.04 -6.42
C VAL A 4 32.80 2.41 -6.63
N CYS A 5 32.04 3.37 -7.17
CA CYS A 5 32.48 4.77 -7.32
C CYS A 5 31.62 5.68 -6.45
N VAL A 6 32.25 6.49 -5.61
CA VAL A 6 31.61 7.53 -4.80
C VAL A 6 32.30 8.87 -5.07
N GLY A 7 31.60 9.77 -5.77
CA GLY A 7 32.18 11.05 -6.21
C GLY A 7 33.30 10.84 -7.21
N ARG A 8 34.55 11.14 -6.81
CA ARG A 8 35.77 10.94 -7.62
C ARG A 8 36.60 9.72 -7.20
N ASN A 9 36.19 9.04 -6.12
CA ASN A 9 36.94 7.90 -5.60
C ASN A 9 36.32 6.61 -6.11
N THR A 10 37.13 5.77 -6.76
CA THR A 10 36.73 4.46 -7.26
C THR A 10 37.51 3.38 -6.51
N SER A 11 36.82 2.35 -6.02
CA SER A 11 37.45 1.20 -5.38
C SER A 11 38.26 0.39 -6.39
N SER A 12 39.16 -0.47 -5.90
CA SER A 12 39.78 -1.51 -6.72
C SER A 12 38.70 -2.41 -7.35
N THR A 13 39.00 -2.94 -8.54
CA THR A 13 38.12 -3.86 -9.25
C THR A 13 38.21 -5.26 -8.65
N THR A 14 37.07 -5.83 -8.27
CA THR A 14 36.97 -7.22 -7.80
C THR A 14 36.39 -8.10 -8.90
N THR A 15 37.07 -9.17 -9.27
CA THR A 15 36.52 -10.23 -10.12
C THR A 15 35.51 -11.05 -9.33
N LEU A 16 34.25 -11.04 -9.77
CA LEU A 16 33.23 -11.97 -9.29
C LEU A 16 33.21 -13.17 -10.22
N SER A 17 33.46 -14.36 -9.66
CA SER A 17 33.36 -15.65 -10.34
C SER A 17 31.99 -16.30 -10.18
N THR A 18 31.13 -15.76 -9.30
CA THR A 18 29.82 -16.30 -8.96
C THR A 18 28.76 -15.21 -8.95
N GLY A 19 27.53 -15.59 -9.33
CA GLY A 19 26.40 -14.68 -9.45
C GLY A 19 26.35 -13.93 -10.79
N ALA A 20 25.15 -13.46 -11.14
CA ALA A 20 24.95 -12.66 -12.33
C ALA A 20 25.04 -11.17 -11.98
N PRO A 21 25.60 -10.30 -12.86
CA PRO A 21 25.77 -8.89 -12.54
C PRO A 21 24.41 -8.23 -12.25
N GLN A 22 24.35 -7.42 -11.18
CA GLN A 22 23.15 -6.65 -10.88
C GLN A 22 22.89 -5.64 -12.01
N GLY A 23 21.68 -5.66 -12.56
CA GLY A 23 21.30 -4.82 -13.71
C GLY A 23 21.57 -5.46 -15.09
N CYS A 24 22.13 -6.68 -15.14
CA CYS A 24 22.17 -7.44 -16.40
C CYS A 24 20.77 -7.95 -16.75
N VAL A 25 20.35 -7.72 -18.01
CA VAL A 25 19.03 -8.10 -18.54
C VAL A 25 18.77 -9.60 -18.46
N LEU A 26 19.82 -10.41 -18.55
CA LEU A 26 19.71 -11.88 -18.50
C LEU A 26 19.68 -12.46 -17.08
N SER A 27 20.08 -11.68 -16.06
CA SER A 27 20.17 -12.18 -14.67
C SER A 27 18.85 -12.78 -14.15
N PRO A 28 17.67 -12.14 -14.35
CA PRO A 28 16.41 -12.71 -13.88
C PRO A 28 16.08 -14.06 -14.55
N LEU A 29 16.29 -14.16 -15.87
CA LEU A 29 16.03 -15.38 -16.63
C LEU A 29 16.93 -16.52 -16.16
N LEU A 30 18.23 -16.26 -15.99
CA LEU A 30 19.19 -17.26 -15.52
C LEU A 30 18.84 -17.73 -14.10
N PHE A 31 18.37 -16.83 -13.23
CA PHE A 31 17.93 -17.19 -11.89
C PHE A 31 16.65 -18.04 -11.91
N THR A 32 15.70 -17.73 -12.81
CA THR A 32 14.51 -18.57 -13.01
C THR A 32 14.87 -19.98 -13.50
N LEU A 33 15.84 -20.10 -14.41
CA LEU A 33 16.33 -21.41 -14.87
C LEU A 33 17.06 -22.17 -13.75
N LEU A 34 17.89 -21.49 -12.97
CA LEU A 34 18.61 -22.08 -11.83
C LEU A 34 17.66 -22.67 -10.78
N THR A 35 16.53 -22.01 -10.55
CA THR A 35 15.55 -22.43 -9.53
C THR A 35 14.41 -23.26 -10.11
N HIS A 36 14.45 -23.63 -11.40
CA HIS A 36 13.33 -24.27 -12.08
C HIS A 36 12.97 -25.63 -11.48
N ASP A 37 13.96 -26.46 -11.19
CA ASP A 37 13.85 -27.80 -10.61
C ASP A 37 13.53 -27.80 -9.10
N CYS A 38 13.51 -26.64 -8.46
CA CYS A 38 12.97 -26.49 -7.11
C CYS A 38 11.44 -26.62 -7.16
N THR A 39 10.96 -27.86 -7.02
CA THR A 39 9.53 -28.23 -7.05
C THR A 39 9.13 -28.97 -5.78
N ALA A 40 7.85 -28.86 -5.42
CA ALA A 40 7.31 -29.55 -4.24
C ALA A 40 7.46 -31.08 -4.37
N LYS A 41 7.83 -31.76 -3.29
CA LYS A 41 7.86 -33.23 -3.24
C LYS A 41 6.48 -33.83 -3.07
N PHE A 42 5.66 -33.23 -2.22
CA PHE A 42 4.32 -33.73 -1.92
C PHE A 42 3.25 -32.97 -2.70
N SER A 43 2.15 -33.66 -3.04
CA SER A 43 1.02 -33.04 -3.73
C SER A 43 0.21 -32.07 -2.88
N SER A 44 0.33 -32.16 -1.55
CA SER A 44 -0.28 -31.22 -0.58
C SER A 44 0.48 -29.90 -0.48
N ASN A 45 1.74 -29.88 -0.95
CA ASN A 45 2.64 -28.77 -0.79
C ASN A 45 2.68 -27.92 -2.06
N HIS A 46 2.76 -26.62 -1.88
CA HIS A 46 2.93 -25.66 -2.95
C HIS A 46 4.18 -24.82 -2.71
N ILE A 47 5.07 -24.78 -3.70
CA ILE A 47 6.23 -23.90 -3.70
C ILE A 47 5.93 -22.74 -4.66
N ILE A 48 5.86 -21.54 -4.12
CA ILE A 48 5.67 -20.30 -4.86
C ILE A 48 7.02 -19.58 -4.91
N LYS A 49 7.50 -19.27 -6.12
CA LYS A 49 8.80 -18.63 -6.35
C LYS A 49 8.59 -17.26 -6.98
N PHE A 50 9.17 -16.22 -6.39
CA PHE A 50 9.24 -14.89 -6.96
C PHE A 50 10.66 -14.35 -6.72
N THR A 51 11.48 -14.35 -7.77
CA THR A 51 12.93 -14.11 -7.62
C THR A 51 13.48 -14.97 -6.48
N ASP A 52 14.29 -14.38 -5.59
CA ASP A 52 14.84 -14.98 -4.39
C ASP A 52 13.81 -15.32 -3.29
N ASP A 53 12.62 -14.72 -3.31
CA ASP A 53 11.55 -15.03 -2.36
C ASP A 53 10.88 -16.36 -2.74
N THR A 54 11.07 -17.38 -1.88
CA THR A 54 10.42 -18.68 -2.02
C THR A 54 9.49 -18.91 -0.83
N THR A 55 8.23 -19.24 -1.10
CA THR A 55 7.22 -19.54 -0.08
C THR A 55 6.76 -20.98 -0.21
N VAL A 56 6.81 -21.70 0.89
CA VAL A 56 6.25 -23.06 1.01
C VAL A 56 4.91 -22.97 1.72
N VAL A 57 3.87 -23.46 1.07
CA VAL A 57 2.51 -23.54 1.61
C VAL A 57 2.14 -25.01 1.71
N ASP A 58 1.57 -25.42 2.84
CA ASP A 58 1.08 -26.79 3.04
C ASP A 58 -0.21 -26.79 3.85
N LEU A 59 -1.06 -27.78 3.58
CA LEU A 59 -2.30 -28.02 4.32
C LEU A 59 -2.05 -29.03 5.44
N ILE A 60 -2.05 -28.55 6.68
CA ILE A 60 -1.89 -29.38 7.87
C ILE A 60 -3.23 -30.04 8.21
N SER A 61 -3.28 -31.37 8.06
CA SER A 61 -4.44 -32.19 8.39
C SER A 61 -4.18 -33.04 9.62
N ASN A 62 -5.17 -33.21 10.50
CA ASN A 62 -5.04 -34.03 11.73
C ASN A 62 -3.86 -33.66 12.64
N ASN A 63 -3.44 -32.38 12.64
CA ASN A 63 -2.24 -31.89 13.33
C ASN A 63 -0.92 -32.52 12.84
N ASP A 64 -0.93 -33.19 11.70
CA ASP A 64 0.24 -33.76 11.08
C ASP A 64 0.96 -32.72 10.21
N LYS A 65 2.19 -32.38 10.60
CA LYS A 65 3.08 -31.45 9.89
C LYS A 65 4.29 -32.15 9.27
N THR A 66 4.26 -33.48 9.19
CA THR A 66 5.38 -34.26 8.65
C THR A 66 5.73 -33.83 7.23
N HIS A 67 4.74 -33.74 6.34
CA HIS A 67 4.93 -33.27 4.96
C HIS A 67 5.53 -31.87 4.91
N TYR A 68 4.96 -30.92 5.65
CA TYR A 68 5.48 -29.55 5.74
C TYR A 68 6.94 -29.49 6.19
N ARG A 69 7.28 -30.21 7.28
CA ARG A 69 8.65 -30.22 7.83
C ARG A 69 9.64 -30.91 6.90
N GLU A 70 9.23 -32.02 6.28
CA GLU A 70 10.04 -32.70 5.28
C GLU A 70 10.29 -31.83 4.05
N GLU A 71 9.26 -31.11 3.58
CA GLU A 71 9.37 -30.19 2.45
C GLU A 71 10.35 -29.04 2.75
N VAL A 72 10.25 -28.44 3.94
CA VAL A 72 11.20 -27.39 4.36
C VAL A 72 12.63 -27.93 4.47
N ALA A 73 12.82 -29.13 5.04
CA ALA A 73 14.14 -29.75 5.14
C ALA A 73 14.72 -30.09 3.76
N GLN A 74 13.89 -30.54 2.83
CA GLN A 74 14.28 -30.79 1.45
C GLN A 74 14.64 -29.49 0.73
N LEU A 75 13.88 -28.42 0.92
CA LEU A 75 14.19 -27.11 0.36
C LEU A 75 15.57 -26.63 0.83
N ALA A 76 15.85 -26.73 2.14
CA ALA A 76 17.16 -26.38 2.70
C ALA A 76 18.30 -27.21 2.08
N LYS A 77 18.08 -28.53 1.93
CA LYS A 77 19.05 -29.42 1.27
C LYS A 77 19.25 -29.07 -0.21
N TRP A 78 18.17 -28.77 -0.94
CA TRP A 78 18.23 -28.36 -2.35
C TRP A 78 18.98 -27.03 -2.50
N CYS A 79 18.74 -26.07 -1.62
CA CYS A 79 19.50 -24.82 -1.58
C CYS A 79 21.00 -25.10 -1.41
N GLY A 80 21.38 -25.93 -0.43
CA GLY A 80 22.77 -26.33 -0.22
C GLY A 80 23.41 -27.00 -1.44
N ALA A 81 22.69 -27.92 -2.10
CA ALA A 81 23.17 -28.59 -3.32
C ALA A 81 23.37 -27.62 -4.50
N ASN A 82 22.59 -26.54 -4.57
CA ASN A 82 22.66 -25.52 -5.62
C ASN A 82 23.52 -24.30 -5.22
N ASN A 83 24.30 -24.39 -4.14
CA ASN A 83 25.12 -23.29 -3.62
C ASN A 83 24.31 -22.03 -3.29
N LEU A 84 23.06 -22.20 -2.85
CA LEU A 84 22.19 -21.15 -2.36
C LEU A 84 22.16 -21.19 -0.83
N SER A 85 22.20 -20.02 -0.20
CA SER A 85 22.13 -19.89 1.26
C SER A 85 20.75 -19.38 1.67
N LEU A 86 20.06 -20.12 2.52
CA LEU A 86 18.75 -19.74 3.04
C LEU A 86 18.93 -18.78 4.23
N ASN A 87 18.29 -17.61 4.16
CA ASN A 87 18.37 -16.62 5.22
C ASN A 87 17.29 -16.87 6.28
N VAL A 88 17.58 -17.76 7.24
CA VAL A 88 16.64 -18.16 8.30
C VAL A 88 16.13 -16.95 9.11
N GLY A 89 16.96 -15.92 9.32
CA GLY A 89 16.55 -14.72 10.04
C GLY A 89 15.49 -13.88 9.31
N LYS A 90 15.46 -13.95 7.97
CA LYS A 90 14.42 -13.32 7.14
C LYS A 90 13.21 -14.22 6.90
N THR A 91 13.38 -15.54 6.97
CA THR A 91 12.28 -16.49 6.85
C THR A 91 11.31 -16.35 8.03
N LYS A 92 10.02 -16.24 7.72
CA LYS A 92 8.94 -16.17 8.71
C LYS A 92 7.97 -17.32 8.51
N GLU A 93 7.45 -17.86 9.60
CA GLU A 93 6.34 -18.82 9.59
C GLU A 93 5.05 -18.09 9.96
N VAL A 94 4.00 -18.25 9.15
CA VAL A 94 2.64 -17.82 9.48
C VAL A 94 1.75 -19.05 9.50
N VAL A 95 1.06 -19.28 10.62
CA VAL A 95 0.16 -20.43 10.78
C VAL A 95 -1.27 -19.91 10.80
N MET A 96 -2.09 -20.36 9.86
CA MET A 96 -3.51 -20.00 9.78
C MET A 96 -4.34 -21.16 10.33
N ASP A 97 -4.85 -21.02 11.56
CA ASP A 97 -5.69 -22.03 12.22
C ASP A 97 -6.99 -21.42 12.73
N PHE A 98 -8.11 -21.80 12.10
CA PHE A 98 -9.46 -21.30 12.42
C PHE A 98 -10.24 -22.23 13.35
N ARG A 99 -9.60 -23.28 13.89
CA ARG A 99 -10.26 -24.23 14.81
C ARG A 99 -10.44 -23.59 16.18
N ARG A 100 -11.58 -23.86 16.84
CA ARG A 100 -11.86 -23.37 18.20
C ARG A 100 -10.86 -23.88 19.24
N ASN A 101 -10.38 -25.10 19.06
CA ASN A 101 -9.36 -25.72 19.87
C ASN A 101 -8.10 -25.88 19.01
N SER A 102 -7.35 -24.80 18.85
CA SER A 102 -6.05 -24.85 18.18
C SER A 102 -5.05 -25.56 19.08
N VAL A 103 -4.14 -26.29 18.45
CA VAL A 103 -3.02 -26.93 19.14
C VAL A 103 -1.79 -26.08 18.87
N ASP A 104 -1.09 -25.67 19.93
CA ASP A 104 0.19 -25.02 19.74
C ASP A 104 1.21 -26.04 19.25
N HIS A 105 1.95 -25.66 18.23
CA HIS A 105 2.88 -26.53 17.55
C HIS A 105 4.31 -26.08 17.83
N PRO A 106 5.26 -27.01 18.01
CA PRO A 106 6.65 -26.66 18.20
C PRO A 106 7.16 -25.78 17.04
N PRO A 107 8.09 -24.86 17.32
CA PRO A 107 8.62 -23.96 16.30
C PRO A 107 9.27 -24.77 15.17
N LEU A 108 9.19 -24.23 13.95
CA LEU A 108 9.94 -24.75 12.81
C LEU A 108 11.43 -24.43 13.01
N THR A 109 12.29 -25.37 12.68
CA THR A 109 13.74 -25.18 12.67
C THR A 109 14.30 -25.51 11.29
N ILE A 110 15.25 -24.71 10.83
CA ILE A 110 16.02 -24.92 9.58
C ILE A 110 17.50 -24.90 9.98
N ASP A 111 18.24 -25.97 9.67
CA ASP A 111 19.65 -26.13 10.06
C ASP A 111 19.91 -25.80 11.54
N SER A 112 19.06 -26.35 12.42
CA SER A 112 19.06 -26.12 13.87
C SER A 112 18.78 -24.69 14.33
N SER A 113 18.47 -23.76 13.43
CA SER A 113 18.07 -22.39 13.74
C SER A 113 16.53 -22.26 13.76
N PRO A 114 15.92 -21.69 14.81
CA PRO A 114 14.47 -21.52 14.88
C PRO A 114 13.99 -20.44 13.89
N VAL A 115 12.91 -20.74 13.18
CA VAL A 115 12.21 -19.79 12.32
C VAL A 115 11.25 -18.96 13.16
N GLU A 116 11.25 -17.64 12.95
CA GLU A 116 10.34 -16.74 13.68
C GLU A 116 8.89 -16.95 13.21
N ARG A 117 8.02 -17.30 14.15
CA ARG A 117 6.57 -17.33 13.93
C ARG A 117 5.99 -15.94 14.10
N VAL A 118 5.26 -15.46 13.10
CA VAL A 118 4.65 -14.12 13.08
C VAL A 118 3.16 -14.20 12.79
N THR A 119 2.41 -13.23 13.29
CA THR A 119 0.97 -13.11 13.06
C THR A 119 0.63 -12.36 11.77
N SER A 120 1.61 -11.69 11.17
CA SER A 120 1.48 -10.88 9.96
C SER A 120 2.80 -10.79 9.22
N THR A 121 2.77 -10.94 7.89
CA THR A 121 3.94 -10.81 7.02
C THR A 121 3.59 -10.08 5.72
N GLU A 122 4.54 -9.33 5.15
CA GLU A 122 4.39 -8.70 3.84
C GLU A 122 4.85 -9.68 2.75
N PHE A 123 3.91 -10.13 1.92
CA PHE A 123 4.17 -10.98 0.76
C PHE A 123 3.90 -10.19 -0.52
N LEU A 124 4.95 -9.95 -1.32
CA LEU A 124 4.88 -9.21 -2.60
C LEU A 124 4.13 -7.86 -2.51
N GLY A 125 4.26 -7.17 -1.37
CA GLY A 125 3.62 -5.87 -1.12
C GLY A 125 2.23 -5.92 -0.50
N VAL A 126 1.72 -7.11 -0.18
CA VAL A 126 0.42 -7.34 0.49
C VAL A 126 0.67 -7.92 1.87
N HIS A 127 0.03 -7.36 2.90
CA HIS A 127 0.12 -7.94 4.24
C HIS A 127 -0.86 -9.10 4.38
N ILE A 128 -0.35 -10.27 4.72
CA ILE A 128 -1.12 -11.48 5.03
C ILE A 128 -1.03 -11.72 6.52
N THR A 129 -2.18 -11.84 7.18
CA THR A 129 -2.28 -12.10 8.62
C THR A 129 -2.78 -13.51 8.90
N GLU A 130 -2.49 -14.03 10.09
CA GLU A 130 -2.93 -15.37 10.54
C GLU A 130 -4.46 -15.53 10.57
N ASP A 131 -5.18 -14.45 10.84
CA ASP A 131 -6.64 -14.38 10.90
C ASP A 131 -7.27 -14.03 9.53
N LEU A 132 -6.45 -13.85 8.49
CA LEU A 132 -6.84 -13.41 7.15
C LEU A 132 -7.66 -12.10 7.13
N THR A 133 -7.48 -11.24 8.15
CA THR A 133 -8.05 -9.90 8.15
C THR A 133 -7.20 -8.92 7.35
N TRP A 134 -7.86 -8.06 6.59
CA TRP A 134 -7.17 -7.13 5.68
C TRP A 134 -6.89 -5.76 6.29
N THR A 135 -7.22 -5.55 7.57
CA THR A 135 -7.06 -4.28 8.28
C THR A 135 -5.62 -3.75 8.22
N THR A 136 -4.64 -4.63 8.43
CA THR A 136 -3.21 -4.28 8.40
C THR A 136 -2.79 -3.84 7.00
N ASN A 137 -3.20 -4.60 5.97
CA ASN A 137 -2.94 -4.27 4.58
C ASN A 137 -3.58 -2.93 4.20
N VAL A 138 -4.86 -2.74 4.50
CA VAL A 138 -5.62 -1.54 4.21
C VAL A 138 -5.03 -0.31 4.91
N THR A 139 -4.61 -0.45 6.16
CA THR A 139 -3.96 0.62 6.92
C THR A 139 -2.63 1.03 6.27
N SER A 140 -1.82 0.06 5.85
CA SER A 140 -0.57 0.30 5.13
C SER A 140 -0.80 1.00 3.78
N LEU A 141 -1.76 0.51 2.98
CA LEU A 141 -2.16 1.13 1.71
C LEU A 141 -2.71 2.54 1.91
N ASN A 142 -3.54 2.75 2.93
CA ASN A 142 -4.08 4.06 3.25
C ASN A 142 -2.99 5.05 3.66
N LYS A 143 -2.00 4.63 4.47
CA LYS A 143 -0.84 5.46 4.83
C LYS A 143 -0.05 5.87 3.57
N LYS A 144 0.25 4.92 2.68
CA LYS A 144 0.91 5.19 1.38
C LYS A 144 0.07 6.16 0.53
N GLY A 145 -1.25 5.98 0.49
CA GLY A 145 -2.20 6.84 -0.22
C GLY A 145 -2.23 8.28 0.33
N GLN A 146 -2.26 8.45 1.65
CA GLN A 146 -2.26 9.75 2.31
C GLN A 146 -0.96 10.53 2.08
N GLN A 147 0.19 9.85 2.11
CA GLN A 147 1.48 10.45 1.74
C GLN A 147 1.45 11.00 0.30
N ARG A 148 0.89 10.24 -0.64
CA ARG A 148 0.77 10.67 -2.05
C ARG A 148 -0.27 11.77 -2.25
N LEU A 149 -1.33 11.75 -1.46
CA LEU A 149 -2.34 12.82 -1.43
C LEU A 149 -1.73 14.16 -1.01
N HIS A 150 -0.77 14.18 -0.08
CA HIS A 150 -0.04 15.39 0.26
C HIS A 150 0.66 16.02 -0.96
N PHE A 151 1.32 15.20 -1.79
CA PHE A 151 1.92 15.69 -3.04
C PHE A 151 0.88 16.19 -4.03
N LEU A 152 -0.26 15.50 -4.19
CA LEU A 152 -1.37 16.00 -5.02
C LEU A 152 -1.86 17.39 -4.56
N ARG A 153 -1.94 17.63 -3.25
CA ARG A 153 -2.29 18.95 -2.69
C ARG A 153 -1.25 20.02 -3.05
N ARG A 154 0.05 19.67 -2.97
CA ARG A 154 1.13 20.59 -3.36
C ARG A 154 1.08 20.93 -4.84
N LEU A 155 0.86 19.93 -5.71
CA LEU A 155 0.72 20.12 -7.15
C LEU A 155 -0.48 21.00 -7.50
N LYS A 156 -1.61 20.83 -6.81
CA LYS A 156 -2.77 21.71 -6.97
C LYS A 156 -2.48 23.14 -6.52
N ARG A 157 -1.75 23.33 -5.40
CA ARG A 157 -1.35 24.66 -4.91
C ARG A 157 -0.40 25.37 -5.88
N ALA A 158 0.39 24.63 -6.64
CA ALA A 158 1.21 25.14 -7.73
C ALA A 158 0.41 25.45 -9.01
N SER A 159 -0.92 25.37 -8.97
CA SER A 159 -1.81 25.71 -10.09
C SER A 159 -1.59 24.88 -11.36
N LEU A 160 -1.17 23.62 -11.19
CA LEU A 160 -0.99 22.73 -12.34
C LEU A 160 -2.33 22.39 -13.03
N PRO A 161 -2.33 22.23 -14.36
CA PRO A 161 -3.51 21.86 -15.13
C PRO A 161 -4.23 20.59 -14.61
N PRO A 162 -5.58 20.56 -14.62
CA PRO A 162 -6.36 19.39 -14.19
C PRO A 162 -5.96 18.05 -14.86
N PRO A 163 -5.57 17.99 -16.15
CA PRO A 163 -5.10 16.75 -16.76
C PRO A 163 -3.87 16.18 -16.06
N ILE A 164 -2.89 17.03 -15.68
CA ILE A 164 -1.67 16.61 -14.98
C ILE A 164 -2.00 16.09 -13.58
N LEU A 165 -2.90 16.78 -12.85
CA LEU A 165 -3.35 16.33 -11.54
C LEU A 165 -4.06 14.97 -11.61
N THR A 166 -4.87 14.76 -12.65
CA THR A 166 -5.59 13.49 -12.89
C THR A 166 -4.60 12.37 -13.19
N THR A 167 -3.62 12.61 -14.07
CA THR A 167 -2.56 11.64 -14.37
C THR A 167 -1.75 11.29 -13.12
N PHE A 168 -1.41 12.30 -12.30
CA PHE A 168 -0.73 12.06 -11.03
C PHE A 168 -1.56 11.19 -10.09
N TYR A 169 -2.85 11.49 -9.93
CA TYR A 169 -3.75 10.69 -9.11
C TYR A 169 -3.80 9.22 -9.57
N ARG A 170 -4.06 8.99 -10.88
CA ARG A 170 -4.16 7.63 -11.44
C ARG A 170 -2.85 6.86 -11.28
N GLY A 171 -1.73 7.48 -11.64
CA GLY A 171 -0.42 6.82 -11.64
C GLY A 171 0.17 6.58 -10.26
N THR A 172 -0.21 7.38 -9.26
CA THR A 172 0.41 7.31 -7.92
C THR A 172 -0.56 6.87 -6.83
N ILE A 173 -1.74 7.49 -6.71
CA ILE A 173 -2.67 7.21 -5.61
C ILE A 173 -3.51 5.98 -5.95
N GLU A 174 -4.23 6.02 -7.07
CA GLU A 174 -5.11 4.93 -7.50
C GLU A 174 -4.32 3.63 -7.64
N ARG A 175 -3.20 3.64 -8.37
CA ARG A 175 -2.32 2.47 -8.54
C ARG A 175 -1.94 1.78 -7.22
N VAL A 176 -1.69 2.53 -6.16
CA VAL A 176 -1.33 1.93 -4.86
C VAL A 176 -2.56 1.40 -4.14
N LEU A 177 -3.65 2.17 -4.13
CA LEU A 177 -4.87 1.75 -3.44
C LEU A 177 -5.54 0.55 -4.12
N THR A 178 -5.32 0.33 -5.42
CA THR A 178 -5.86 -0.81 -6.18
C THR A 178 -4.85 -1.94 -6.38
N SER A 179 -3.67 -1.86 -5.76
CA SER A 179 -2.65 -2.91 -5.87
C SER A 179 -3.19 -4.22 -5.29
N CYS A 180 -3.16 -5.30 -6.06
CA CYS A 180 -3.65 -6.62 -5.67
C CYS A 180 -5.10 -6.64 -5.17
N ILE A 181 -5.96 -5.72 -5.64
CA ILE A 181 -7.31 -5.52 -5.14
C ILE A 181 -8.19 -6.77 -5.17
N THR A 182 -7.96 -7.67 -6.14
CA THR A 182 -8.68 -8.93 -6.29
C THR A 182 -8.45 -9.90 -5.12
N VAL A 183 -7.34 -9.76 -4.39
CA VAL A 183 -6.97 -10.65 -3.28
C VAL A 183 -7.67 -10.23 -1.99
N TRP A 184 -7.62 -8.94 -1.65
CA TRP A 184 -7.99 -8.47 -0.32
C TRP A 184 -9.36 -7.78 -0.27
N TYR A 185 -9.83 -7.14 -1.35
CA TYR A 185 -11.02 -6.29 -1.30
C TYR A 185 -12.30 -7.08 -1.00
N GLY A 186 -12.41 -8.31 -1.50
CA GLY A 186 -13.60 -9.16 -1.31
C GLY A 186 -13.89 -9.52 0.15
N ASN A 187 -12.85 -9.58 0.99
CA ASN A 187 -12.95 -9.93 2.41
C ASN A 187 -12.68 -8.74 3.34
N CYS A 188 -12.67 -7.50 2.82
CA CYS A 188 -12.51 -6.31 3.65
C CYS A 188 -13.76 -6.03 4.50
N SER A 189 -13.55 -5.51 5.71
CA SER A 189 -14.65 -5.02 6.52
C SER A 189 -15.25 -3.74 5.94
N ALA A 190 -16.50 -3.43 6.30
CA ALA A 190 -17.13 -2.17 5.91
C ALA A 190 -16.34 -0.94 6.41
N ALA A 191 -15.65 -1.07 7.56
CA ALA A 191 -14.79 -0.01 8.11
C ALA A 191 -13.54 0.21 7.25
N ASP A 192 -12.92 -0.87 6.76
CA ASP A 192 -11.76 -0.82 5.86
C ASP A 192 -12.12 -0.16 4.53
N CYS A 193 -13.22 -0.61 3.92
CA CYS A 193 -13.75 -0.02 2.69
C CYS A 193 -14.03 1.47 2.85
N LYS A 194 -14.64 1.88 3.98
CA LYS A 194 -14.90 3.29 4.29
C LYS A 194 -13.61 4.09 4.45
N THR A 195 -12.55 3.50 4.99
CA THR A 195 -11.25 4.14 5.16
C THR A 195 -10.60 4.45 3.80
N LEU A 196 -10.58 3.48 2.89
CA LEU A 196 -10.08 3.70 1.52
C LEU A 196 -10.92 4.71 0.75
N GLN A 197 -12.26 4.61 0.87
CA GLN A 197 -13.18 5.53 0.20
C GLN A 197 -12.96 6.98 0.63
N ARG A 198 -12.62 7.25 1.89
CA ARG A 198 -12.29 8.60 2.37
C ARG A 198 -11.09 9.19 1.63
N THR A 199 -10.05 8.39 1.39
CA THR A 199 -8.86 8.83 0.66
C THR A 199 -9.18 9.13 -0.80
N VAL A 200 -9.94 8.25 -1.46
CA VAL A 200 -10.42 8.46 -2.84
C VAL A 200 -11.29 9.71 -2.94
N ASN A 201 -12.28 9.87 -2.06
CA ASN A 201 -13.17 11.04 -2.05
C ASN A 201 -12.40 12.34 -1.84
N THR A 202 -11.39 12.32 -0.97
CA THR A 202 -10.56 13.50 -0.72
C THR A 202 -9.74 13.87 -1.96
N ALA A 203 -9.15 12.88 -2.64
CA ALA A 203 -8.46 13.11 -3.89
C ALA A 203 -9.42 13.63 -4.98
N ALA A 204 -10.61 13.05 -5.08
CA ALA A 204 -11.64 13.47 -6.02
C ALA A 204 -12.02 14.94 -5.83
N ILE A 205 -12.09 15.47 -4.60
CA ILE A 205 -12.33 16.91 -4.37
C ILE A 205 -11.20 17.78 -4.92
N PHE A 206 -9.96 17.29 -4.84
CA PHE A 206 -8.82 18.02 -5.39
C PHE A 206 -8.82 18.01 -6.92
N LEU A 207 -9.24 16.91 -7.53
CA LEU A 207 -9.31 16.72 -8.98
C LEU A 207 -10.57 17.34 -9.61
N ALA A 208 -11.69 17.31 -8.89
CA ALA A 208 -12.99 17.67 -9.41
C ALA A 208 -13.24 19.18 -9.33
N ARG A 209 -13.64 19.71 -10.49
CA ARG A 209 -14.60 20.78 -10.84
C ARG A 209 -15.02 21.87 -9.84
N CYS A 210 -14.92 21.76 -8.52
CA CYS A 210 -15.36 22.83 -7.61
C CYS A 210 -14.67 24.15 -7.94
N SER A 211 -13.36 24.14 -8.19
CA SER A 211 -12.64 25.35 -8.61
C SER A 211 -13.11 25.90 -9.96
N SER A 212 -13.57 25.05 -10.88
CA SER A 212 -14.07 25.48 -12.19
C SER A 212 -15.51 25.99 -12.09
N ILE A 213 -16.36 25.28 -11.34
CA ILE A 213 -17.76 25.63 -11.06
C ILE A 213 -17.84 26.93 -10.26
N MET A 214 -16.98 27.11 -9.24
CA MET A 214 -16.94 28.32 -8.43
C MET A 214 -16.37 29.52 -9.20
N LYS A 215 -15.55 29.29 -10.23
CA LYS A 215 -15.00 30.36 -11.09
C LYS A 215 -15.92 30.74 -12.24
N ASP A 216 -16.87 29.87 -12.60
CA ASP A 216 -17.81 30.06 -13.69
C ASP A 216 -19.22 30.36 -13.14
N PRO A 217 -19.65 31.63 -13.14
CA PRO A 217 -20.97 32.03 -12.66
C PRO A 217 -22.11 31.46 -13.49
N THR A 218 -21.84 31.05 -14.74
CA THR A 218 -22.85 30.52 -15.66
C THR A 218 -23.08 29.02 -15.47
N HIS A 219 -22.24 28.35 -14.68
CA HIS A 219 -22.37 26.93 -14.43
C HIS A 219 -23.63 26.64 -13.59
N PRO A 220 -24.50 25.68 -13.98
CA PRO A 220 -25.78 25.42 -13.30
C PRO A 220 -25.64 25.03 -11.83
N SER A 221 -24.49 24.47 -11.45
CA SER A 221 -24.15 24.11 -10.07
C SER A 221 -23.38 25.20 -9.30
N HIS A 222 -23.15 26.39 -9.86
CA HIS A 222 -22.42 27.48 -9.21
C HIS A 222 -23.09 27.92 -7.89
N ASN A 223 -24.43 28.02 -7.90
CA ASN A 223 -25.23 28.41 -6.74
C ASN A 223 -25.16 27.44 -5.57
N LEU A 224 -24.68 26.20 -5.79
CA LEU A 224 -24.45 25.23 -4.72
C LEU A 224 -23.20 25.54 -3.89
N PHE A 225 -22.38 26.50 -4.34
CA PHE A 225 -21.16 26.96 -3.68
C PHE A 225 -21.23 28.44 -3.28
N GLN A 226 -22.37 28.85 -2.70
CA GLN A 226 -22.53 30.21 -2.16
C GLN A 226 -21.84 30.35 -0.79
N LEU A 227 -21.18 31.48 -0.57
CA LEU A 227 -20.63 31.87 0.74
C LEU A 227 -21.74 32.41 1.65
N LEU A 228 -21.59 32.20 2.95
CA LEU A 228 -22.34 32.92 3.97
C LEU A 228 -21.99 34.42 3.93
N PRO A 229 -22.85 35.30 4.44
CA PRO A 229 -22.58 36.75 4.50
C PRO A 229 -21.25 37.11 5.17
N SER A 230 -20.76 36.27 6.09
CA SER A 230 -19.46 36.43 6.73
C SER A 230 -18.26 36.22 5.80
N GLY A 231 -18.46 35.63 4.61
CA GLY A 231 -17.39 35.23 3.69
C GLY A 231 -16.52 34.08 4.20
N ARG A 232 -16.76 33.57 5.41
CA ARG A 232 -15.88 32.61 6.10
C ARG A 232 -16.21 31.14 5.83
N ARG A 233 -17.41 30.83 5.35
CA ARG A 233 -17.90 29.46 5.09
C ARG A 233 -18.92 29.46 3.96
N TYR A 234 -19.00 28.36 3.21
CA TYR A 234 -20.04 28.05 2.25
C TYR A 234 -21.33 27.55 2.92
N TRP A 235 -22.47 27.78 2.27
CA TRP A 235 -23.77 27.29 2.69
C TRP A 235 -23.81 25.77 2.70
N SER A 236 -23.95 25.19 3.89
CA SER A 236 -24.14 23.74 4.04
C SER A 236 -25.45 23.31 3.39
N ILE A 237 -25.36 22.37 2.44
CA ILE A 237 -26.53 21.81 1.76
C ILE A 237 -27.27 20.89 2.74
N LYS A 238 -28.51 21.25 3.07
CA LYS A 238 -29.41 20.43 3.91
C LYS A 238 -30.08 19.37 3.05
N ALA A 239 -30.19 18.15 3.56
CA ALA A 239 -30.96 17.09 2.92
C ALA A 239 -31.46 16.07 3.95
N HIS A 240 -32.62 15.48 3.67
CA HIS A 240 -33.28 14.52 4.55
C HIS A 240 -32.77 13.08 4.40
N SER A 241 -32.09 12.75 3.30
CA SER A 241 -31.55 11.42 3.08
C SER A 241 -30.03 11.37 3.32
N VAL A 242 -29.59 10.32 4.01
CA VAL A 242 -28.16 10.02 4.20
C VAL A 242 -27.47 9.84 2.84
N ARG A 243 -28.17 9.26 1.85
CA ARG A 243 -27.69 9.13 0.47
C ARG A 243 -27.31 10.48 -0.15
N PHE A 244 -28.16 11.49 -0.02
CA PHE A 244 -27.89 12.81 -0.58
C PHE A 244 -26.82 13.55 0.23
N LEU A 245 -26.82 13.43 1.57
CA LEU A 245 -25.77 14.01 2.41
C LEU A 245 -24.37 13.44 2.12
N ASN A 246 -24.29 12.22 1.59
CA ASN A 246 -23.06 11.58 1.16
C ASN A 246 -22.75 11.79 -0.34
N SER A 247 -23.58 12.55 -1.06
CA SER A 247 -23.34 12.87 -2.47
C SER A 247 -22.25 13.94 -2.64
N PHE A 248 -21.83 14.17 -3.89
CA PHE A 248 -20.68 15.00 -4.22
C PHE A 248 -20.76 16.43 -3.64
N PHE A 249 -21.87 17.16 -3.86
CA PHE A 249 -21.94 18.58 -3.48
C PHE A 249 -21.95 18.81 -1.96
N PRO A 250 -22.79 18.13 -1.15
CA PRO A 250 -22.78 18.33 0.30
C PRO A 250 -21.44 17.94 0.93
N GLN A 251 -20.79 16.89 0.40
CA GLN A 251 -19.48 16.46 0.89
C GLN A 251 -18.36 17.44 0.48
N ALA A 252 -18.41 17.97 -0.74
CA ALA A 252 -17.49 19.00 -1.20
C ALA A 252 -17.61 20.28 -0.34
N VAL A 253 -18.83 20.74 -0.07
CA VAL A 253 -19.09 21.92 0.78
C VAL A 253 -18.62 21.71 2.22
N ARG A 254 -18.90 20.55 2.84
CA ARG A 254 -18.42 20.24 4.20
C ARG A 254 -16.90 20.29 4.30
N VAL A 255 -16.20 19.74 3.31
CA VAL A 255 -14.74 19.71 3.26
C VAL A 255 -14.17 21.11 2.96
N LEU A 256 -14.81 21.91 2.11
CA LEU A 256 -14.41 23.31 1.90
C LEU A 256 -14.53 24.12 3.20
N ASN A 257 -15.62 23.93 3.95
CA ASN A 257 -15.86 24.61 5.22
C ASN A 257 -14.89 24.21 6.34
N SER A 258 -14.36 22.99 6.32
CA SER A 258 -13.39 22.52 7.31
C SER A 258 -11.95 22.95 7.03
N ASN A 259 -11.66 23.47 5.82
CA ASN A 259 -10.29 23.79 5.37
C ASN A 259 -10.06 25.28 5.07
N LEU A 260 -11.07 26.14 5.23
CA LEU A 260 -10.91 27.60 5.11
C LEU A 260 -10.11 28.13 6.31
N PRO A 261 -8.98 28.85 6.11
CA PRO A 261 -8.27 29.47 7.21
C PRO A 261 -9.17 30.52 7.88
N VAL A 262 -9.19 30.52 9.21
CA VAL A 262 -9.69 31.65 9.98
C VAL A 262 -8.71 32.79 9.74
N LEU A 263 -9.08 33.77 8.90
CA LEU A 263 -8.33 35.02 8.84
C LEU A 263 -8.39 35.67 10.23
N PRO A 264 -7.28 36.22 10.74
CA PRO A 264 -7.31 36.94 12.01
C PRO A 264 -8.35 38.06 11.93
N GLU A 265 -9.08 38.26 13.02
CA GLU A 265 -9.99 39.40 13.18
C GLU A 265 -9.21 40.68 12.85
N ILE A 266 -9.76 41.49 11.95
CA ILE A 266 -9.27 42.83 11.71
C ILE A 266 -9.53 43.58 13.02
N ASP A 267 -8.46 43.83 13.77
CA ASP A 267 -8.44 44.65 14.97
C ASP A 267 -8.95 46.05 14.58
N GLU A 268 -10.11 46.45 15.09
CA GLU A 268 -10.70 47.80 14.94
C GLU A 268 -9.88 48.84 15.74
N ARG A 269 -8.57 48.89 15.53
CA ARG A 269 -7.65 49.84 16.17
C ARG A 269 -7.00 50.84 15.22
N TRP A 270 -7.45 50.90 13.97
CA TRP A 270 -7.03 51.94 13.01
C TRP A 270 -8.23 52.61 12.35
N SER A 271 -9.21 53.03 13.16
CA SER A 271 -9.94 54.26 12.89
C SER A 271 -9.11 55.40 13.48
N PHE A 272 -8.78 56.38 12.62
CA PHE A 272 -8.17 57.70 12.84
C PHE A 272 -6.89 57.95 12.03
N ALA A 273 -6.86 59.15 11.44
CA ALA A 273 -5.79 59.83 10.70
C ALA A 273 -5.78 59.65 9.16
N THR A 274 -6.53 60.56 8.51
CA THR A 274 -6.17 61.51 7.43
C THR A 274 -7.46 61.73 6.63
N GLY A 275 -8.09 62.90 6.64
CA GLY A 275 -7.52 64.22 6.36
C GLY A 275 -8.04 64.62 4.99
#